data_AF-A0A7X8WJ32-F1
#
_entry.id   AF-A0A7X8WJ32-F1
#
_cell.length_a   1.000
_cell.length_b   1.000
_cell.length_c   1.000
_cell.angle_alpha   90.00
_cell.angle_beta   90.00
_cell.angle_gamma   90.00
#
_symmetry.space_group_name_H-M   'P 1'
#
loop_
_entity.id
_entity.type
_entity.pdbx_description
1 polymer ?
#
loop_
_entity_poly.entity_id
_entity_poly.type
_entity_poly.pdbx_seq_one_letter_code
_entity_poly.pdbx_strand_id
1 'polypeptide(L)'
;MEIVERITKAEKNIKHSLLLIKVLLLFSDDPENQRKLDYIERKYQDLQSTLMLYELKLNEINQDEAEINTLYNQSANDCETILSMLAEIKEDIFPRFKLASMIIIDNMNNETLENFYEELKRVLGDFNNIDEACDYLYYHTGDMLSNFITDLLAYIKAYAPERLLRLIPMAYFESKQTIITLSFVDWVQIFNNIRFTLKYVGNLERTKYQALMEQYRKLEVYYFIIITSHSSNPVVVENK
;
A
#
# COMPACT_ATOMS: atom_id res chain seq x y z
N MET A 1 -13.29 -19.17 22.35
CA MET A 1 -12.64 -19.45 21.05
C MET A 1 -13.18 -18.52 19.95
N GLU A 2 -14.51 -18.39 19.79
CA GLU A 2 -15.12 -17.57 18.73
C GLU A 2 -14.79 -16.07 18.75
N ILE A 3 -14.60 -15.45 19.92
CA ILE A 3 -14.26 -14.01 19.99
C ILE A 3 -12.79 -13.74 19.67
N VAL A 4 -11.85 -14.59 20.10
CA VAL A 4 -10.44 -14.44 19.71
C VAL A 4 -10.35 -14.50 18.20
N GLU A 5 -11.01 -15.46 17.55
CA GLU A 5 -11.06 -15.52 16.09
C GLU A 5 -11.66 -14.26 15.44
N ARG A 6 -12.72 -13.69 16.02
CA ARG A 6 -13.32 -12.43 15.55
C ARG A 6 -12.38 -11.23 15.74
N ILE A 7 -11.74 -11.10 16.90
CA ILE A 7 -10.82 -9.99 17.20
C ILE A 7 -9.53 -10.15 16.40
N THR A 8 -8.97 -11.35 16.25
CA THR A 8 -7.80 -11.60 15.38
C THR A 8 -8.11 -11.29 13.91
N LYS A 9 -9.32 -11.63 13.43
CA LYS A 9 -9.75 -11.22 12.08
C LYS A 9 -9.87 -9.70 11.97
N ALA A 10 -10.41 -9.04 12.99
CA ALA A 10 -10.49 -7.59 13.06
C ALA A 10 -9.09 -6.95 13.13
N GLU A 11 -8.15 -7.53 13.87
CA GLU A 11 -6.77 -7.08 14.04
C GLU A 11 -6.06 -6.96 12.69
N LYS A 12 -6.18 -7.98 11.83
CA LYS A 12 -5.61 -7.93 10.49
C LYS A 12 -6.16 -6.75 9.68
N ASN A 13 -7.46 -6.48 9.79
CA ASN A 13 -8.12 -5.37 9.10
C ASN A 13 -7.75 -4.01 9.71
N ILE A 14 -7.56 -3.95 11.03
CA ILE A 14 -7.08 -2.76 11.76
C ILE A 14 -5.68 -2.41 11.30
N LYS A 15 -4.73 -3.36 11.34
CA LYS A 15 -3.35 -3.14 10.85
C LYS A 15 -3.35 -2.67 9.40
N HIS A 16 -4.14 -3.31 8.54
CA HIS A 16 -4.26 -2.90 7.14
C HIS A 16 -4.76 -1.45 7.01
N SER A 17 -5.82 -1.11 7.73
CA SER A 17 -6.41 0.23 7.73
C SER A 17 -5.45 1.30 8.23
N LEU A 18 -4.71 1.02 9.31
CA LEU A 18 -3.68 1.92 9.84
C LEU A 18 -2.61 2.21 8.79
N LEU A 19 -2.12 1.18 8.11
CA LEU A 19 -1.11 1.34 7.07
C LEU A 19 -1.62 2.15 5.87
N LEU A 20 -2.86 1.92 5.43
CA LEU A 20 -3.47 2.74 4.37
C LEU A 20 -3.55 4.21 4.77
N ILE A 21 -4.06 4.50 5.98
CA ILE A 21 -4.17 5.86 6.50
C ILE A 21 -2.79 6.52 6.59
N LYS A 22 -1.77 5.80 7.10
CA LYS A 22 -0.39 6.28 7.15
C LYS A 22 0.15 6.70 5.79
N VAL A 23 -0.05 5.85 4.78
CA VAL A 23 0.38 6.14 3.40
C VAL A 23 -0.28 7.41 2.89
N LEU A 24 -1.59 7.56 3.11
CA LEU A 24 -2.33 8.73 2.62
C LEU A 24 -1.98 10.01 3.38
N LEU A 25 -1.77 9.94 4.69
CA LEU A 25 -1.38 11.09 5.50
C LEU A 25 0.00 11.64 5.13
N LEU A 26 0.90 10.84 4.51
CA LEU A 26 2.14 11.38 3.95
C LEU A 26 1.89 12.41 2.83
N PHE A 27 0.71 12.40 2.22
CA PHE A 27 0.33 13.30 1.13
C PHE A 27 -0.55 14.47 1.59
N SER A 28 -0.90 14.55 2.88
CA SER A 28 -1.79 15.59 3.40
C SER A 28 -1.25 16.16 4.70
N ASP A 29 -1.08 17.48 4.76
CA ASP A 29 -0.84 18.19 6.01
C ASP A 29 -2.15 18.29 6.82
N ASP A 30 -2.49 17.20 7.52
CA ASP A 30 -3.71 17.07 8.33
C ASP A 30 -3.34 16.72 9.79
N PRO A 31 -2.99 17.72 10.62
CA PRO A 31 -2.52 17.49 11.98
C PRO A 31 -3.61 16.93 12.89
N GLU A 32 -4.90 17.14 12.57
CA GLU A 32 -6.00 16.55 13.32
C GLU A 32 -6.05 15.05 13.11
N ASN A 33 -6.09 14.61 11.85
CA ASN A 33 -6.11 13.20 11.52
C ASN A 33 -4.82 12.47 11.92
N GLN A 34 -3.67 13.16 11.90
CA GLN A 34 -2.42 12.60 12.45
C GLN A 34 -2.55 12.33 13.96
N ARG A 35 -3.12 13.24 14.75
CA ARG A 35 -3.34 13.02 16.18
C ARG A 35 -4.34 11.89 16.44
N LYS A 36 -5.42 11.80 15.66
CA LYS A 36 -6.37 10.69 15.74
C LYS A 36 -5.67 9.37 15.45
N LEU A 37 -4.84 9.31 14.40
CA LEU A 37 -4.03 8.13 14.07
C LEU A 37 -3.10 7.73 15.22
N ASP A 38 -2.31 8.66 15.76
CA ASP A 38 -1.38 8.40 16.87
C ASP A 38 -2.11 7.88 18.14
N TYR A 39 -3.34 8.32 18.37
CA TYR A 39 -4.18 7.78 19.44
C TYR A 39 -4.62 6.34 19.15
N ILE A 40 -5.11 6.07 17.93
CA ILE A 40 -5.54 4.72 17.53
C ILE A 40 -4.37 3.74 17.61
N GLU A 41 -3.17 4.13 17.20
CA GLU A 41 -1.97 3.27 17.28
C GLU A 41 -1.63 2.86 18.71
N ARG A 42 -1.69 3.80 19.64
CA ARG A 42 -1.49 3.50 21.07
C ARG A 42 -2.58 2.55 21.59
N LYS A 43 -3.84 2.85 21.28
CA LYS A 43 -4.98 1.97 21.61
C LYS A 43 -4.82 0.56 21.03
N TYR A 44 -4.30 0.46 19.81
CA TYR A 44 -4.05 -0.81 19.15
C TYR A 44 -2.94 -1.62 19.84
N GLN A 45 -1.86 -0.97 20.29
CA GLN A 45 -0.82 -1.62 21.09
C GLN A 45 -1.35 -2.09 22.46
N ASP A 46 -2.21 -1.29 23.11
CA ASP A 46 -2.87 -1.66 24.35
C ASP A 46 -3.80 -2.88 24.16
N LEU A 47 -4.56 -2.91 23.06
CA LEU A 47 -5.41 -4.04 22.69
C LEU A 47 -4.58 -5.32 22.49
N GLN A 48 -3.47 -5.25 21.73
CA GLN A 48 -2.59 -6.40 21.51
C GLN A 48 -2.02 -6.94 22.83
N SER A 49 -1.63 -6.05 23.74
CA SER A 49 -1.14 -6.43 25.08
C SER A 49 -2.24 -7.09 25.92
N THR A 50 -3.46 -6.57 25.86
CA THR A 50 -4.62 -7.12 26.58
C THR A 50 -5.01 -8.49 26.05
N LEU A 51 -4.98 -8.70 24.73
CA LEU A 51 -5.26 -10.00 24.10
C LEU A 51 -4.22 -11.05 24.47
N MET A 52 -2.94 -10.68 24.47
CA MET A 52 -1.87 -11.58 24.92
C MET A 52 -2.09 -12.03 26.37
N LEU A 53 -2.45 -11.09 27.26
CA LEU A 53 -2.75 -11.42 28.66
C LEU A 53 -4.00 -12.31 28.77
N TYR A 54 -5.05 -12.03 28.01
CA TYR A 54 -6.26 -12.84 27.95
C TYR A 54 -5.97 -14.29 27.53
N GLU A 55 -5.15 -14.49 26.49
CA GLU A 55 -4.75 -15.82 26.04
C GLU A 55 -3.91 -16.57 27.08
N LEU A 56 -3.00 -15.87 27.76
CA LEU A 56 -2.22 -16.47 28.85
C LEU A 56 -3.15 -16.96 29.97
N LYS A 57 -4.10 -16.11 30.40
CA LYS A 57 -5.05 -16.39 31.47
C LYS A 57 -6.01 -17.53 31.15
N LEU A 58 -6.45 -17.63 29.90
CA LEU A 58 -7.25 -18.78 29.42
C LEU A 58 -6.50 -20.11 29.50
N ASN A 59 -5.18 -20.11 29.46
CA ASN A 59 -4.38 -21.34 29.49
C ASN A 59 -3.93 -21.73 30.90
N GLU A 60 -4.27 -20.94 31.93
CA GLU A 60 -3.97 -21.26 33.33
C GLU A 60 -4.81 -22.44 33.84
N ILE A 61 -4.23 -23.27 34.70
CA ILE A 61 -4.90 -24.46 35.28
C ILE A 61 -6.05 -24.05 36.21
N ASN A 62 -5.89 -22.93 36.93
CA ASN A 62 -6.89 -22.37 37.83
C ASN A 62 -7.32 -21.01 37.30
N GLN A 63 -8.23 -21.01 36.33
CA GLN A 63 -8.73 -19.79 35.69
C GLN A 63 -9.53 -18.92 36.66
N ASP A 64 -9.20 -17.63 36.73
CA ASP A 64 -10.07 -16.61 37.33
C ASP A 64 -11.06 -16.10 36.26
N GLU A 65 -12.29 -16.61 36.31
CA GLU A 65 -13.34 -16.24 35.36
C GLU A 65 -13.67 -14.73 35.39
N ALA A 66 -13.54 -14.06 36.54
CA ALA A 66 -13.84 -12.63 36.64
C ALA A 66 -12.75 -11.79 35.96
N GLU A 67 -11.48 -12.18 36.12
CA GLU A 67 -10.34 -11.57 35.43
C GLU A 67 -10.47 -11.76 33.91
N ILE A 68 -10.74 -13.00 33.47
CA ILE A 68 -10.92 -13.34 32.04
C ILE A 68 -12.07 -12.52 31.42
N ASN A 69 -13.20 -12.41 32.11
CA ASN A 69 -14.34 -11.61 31.63
C ASN A 69 -14.03 -10.11 31.57
N THR A 70 -13.19 -9.60 32.47
CA THR A 70 -12.76 -8.20 32.45
C THR A 70 -11.88 -7.92 31.22
N LEU A 71 -10.87 -8.77 30.98
CA LEU A 71 -9.97 -8.67 29.83
C LEU A 71 -10.73 -8.81 28.50
N TYR A 72 -11.72 -9.71 28.48
CA TYR A 72 -12.63 -9.89 27.36
C TYR A 72 -13.39 -8.60 27.02
N ASN A 73 -14.09 -8.02 28.01
CA ASN A 73 -14.89 -6.81 27.80
C ASN A 73 -14.01 -5.63 27.39
N GLN A 74 -12.82 -5.50 27.98
CA GLN A 74 -11.86 -4.47 27.60
C GLN A 74 -11.43 -4.63 26.14
N SER A 75 -11.03 -5.84 25.73
CA SER A 75 -10.58 -6.11 24.36
C SER A 75 -11.69 -5.87 23.33
N ALA A 76 -12.93 -6.25 23.64
CA ALA A 76 -14.08 -6.00 22.79
C ALA A 76 -14.34 -4.48 22.62
N ASN A 77 -14.36 -3.73 23.73
CA ASN A 77 -14.58 -2.29 23.71
C ASN A 77 -13.47 -1.53 22.99
N ASP A 78 -12.20 -1.88 23.23
CA ASP A 78 -11.07 -1.26 22.56
C ASP A 78 -11.11 -1.56 21.05
N CYS A 79 -11.45 -2.79 20.65
CA CYS A 79 -11.60 -3.16 19.24
C CYS A 79 -12.69 -2.36 18.54
N GLU A 80 -13.89 -2.24 19.14
CA GLU A 80 -14.98 -1.43 18.59
C GLU A 80 -14.61 0.05 18.49
N THR A 81 -13.97 0.59 19.52
CA THR A 81 -13.49 1.97 19.56
C THR A 81 -12.51 2.24 18.40
N ILE A 82 -11.51 1.36 18.24
CA ILE A 82 -10.52 1.46 17.16
C ILE A 82 -11.21 1.41 15.80
N LEU A 83 -12.14 0.47 15.58
CA LEU A 83 -12.85 0.35 14.30
C LEU A 83 -13.69 1.58 13.97
N SER A 84 -14.37 2.15 14.97
CA SER A 84 -15.15 3.38 14.81
C SER A 84 -14.26 4.57 14.43
N MET A 85 -13.15 4.76 15.14
CA MET A 85 -12.24 5.87 14.87
C MET A 85 -11.52 5.70 13.52
N LEU A 86 -11.17 4.47 13.13
CA LEU A 86 -10.64 4.19 11.80
C LEU A 86 -11.66 4.52 10.71
N ALA A 87 -12.94 4.21 10.90
CA ALA A 87 -13.99 4.56 9.95
C ALA A 87 -14.10 6.08 9.78
N GLU A 88 -14.09 6.83 10.88
CA GLU A 88 -14.11 8.29 10.88
C GLU A 88 -12.93 8.88 10.09
N ILE A 89 -11.69 8.48 10.39
CA ILE A 89 -10.51 8.96 9.65
C ILE A 89 -10.60 8.59 8.16
N LYS A 90 -11.10 7.39 7.82
CA LYS A 90 -11.27 7.00 6.42
C LYS A 90 -12.29 7.88 5.70
N GLU A 91 -13.40 8.21 6.34
CA GLU A 91 -14.40 9.13 5.79
C GLU A 91 -13.82 10.53 5.56
N ASP A 92 -12.93 10.99 6.44
CA ASP A 92 -12.27 12.30 6.32
C ASP A 92 -11.20 12.35 5.21
N ILE A 93 -10.43 11.26 5.06
CA ILE A 93 -9.22 11.22 4.21
C ILE A 93 -9.52 10.65 2.82
N PHE A 94 -10.18 9.50 2.73
CA PHE A 94 -10.27 8.74 1.46
C PHE A 94 -10.91 9.54 0.32
N PRO A 95 -11.95 10.37 0.54
CA PRO A 95 -12.55 11.17 -0.53
C PRO A 95 -11.58 12.18 -1.18
N ARG A 96 -10.47 12.52 -0.52
CA ARG A 96 -9.45 13.45 -1.05
C ARG A 96 -8.56 12.81 -2.12
N PHE A 97 -8.58 11.48 -2.23
CA PHE A 97 -7.72 10.73 -3.12
C PHE A 97 -8.51 10.11 -4.28
N LYS A 98 -7.91 10.08 -5.48
CA LYS A 98 -8.51 9.36 -6.61
C LYS A 98 -8.56 7.87 -6.33
N LEU A 99 -9.64 7.24 -6.79
CA LEU A 99 -9.84 5.79 -6.69
C LEU A 99 -8.65 4.99 -7.27
N ALA A 100 -8.01 5.48 -8.33
CA ALA A 100 -6.85 4.83 -8.93
C ALA A 100 -5.68 4.69 -7.96
N SER A 101 -5.37 5.73 -7.16
CA SER A 101 -4.33 5.67 -6.13
C SER A 101 -4.72 4.69 -5.03
N MET A 102 -5.97 4.76 -4.57
CA MET A 102 -6.48 3.87 -3.53
C MET A 102 -6.37 2.39 -3.91
N ILE A 103 -6.72 2.04 -5.16
CA ILE A 103 -6.64 0.66 -5.67
C ILE A 103 -5.21 0.12 -5.65
N ILE A 104 -4.18 0.96 -5.78
CA ILE A 104 -2.79 0.47 -5.74
C ILE A 104 -2.47 -0.12 -4.38
N ILE A 105 -2.76 0.64 -3.32
CA ILE A 105 -2.36 0.32 -1.94
C ILE A 105 -3.33 -0.65 -1.25
N ASP A 106 -4.63 -0.58 -1.57
CA ASP A 106 -5.67 -1.46 -0.99
C ASP A 106 -5.50 -2.94 -1.39
N ASN A 107 -4.89 -3.20 -2.55
CA ASN A 107 -4.60 -4.56 -3.02
C ASN A 107 -3.33 -5.16 -2.40
N MET A 108 -2.56 -4.41 -1.62
CA MET A 108 -1.33 -4.89 -1.00
C MET A 108 -1.66 -5.68 0.28
N ASN A 109 -0.90 -6.74 0.57
CA ASN A 109 -0.99 -7.34 1.90
C ASN A 109 -0.25 -6.47 2.94
N ASN A 110 -0.47 -6.70 4.23
CA ASN A 110 0.10 -5.87 5.31
C ASN A 110 1.63 -5.75 5.24
N GLU A 111 2.35 -6.83 4.96
CA GLU A 111 3.82 -6.81 4.83
C GLU A 111 4.28 -5.98 3.63
N THR A 112 3.60 -6.12 2.48
CA THR A 112 3.92 -5.36 1.27
C THR A 112 3.62 -3.89 1.46
N LEU A 113 2.49 -3.56 2.09
CA LEU A 113 2.06 -2.20 2.35
C LEU A 113 2.95 -1.49 3.39
N GLU A 114 3.44 -2.23 4.40
CA GLU A 114 4.40 -1.72 5.38
C GLU A 114 5.76 -1.40 4.72
N ASN A 115 6.28 -2.31 3.89
CA ASN A 115 7.49 -2.05 3.09
C ASN A 115 7.28 -0.88 2.11
N PHE A 116 6.11 -0.78 1.49
CA PHE A 116 5.75 0.31 0.61
C PHE A 116 5.73 1.65 1.34
N TYR A 117 5.14 1.70 2.54
CA TYR A 117 5.11 2.89 3.38
C TYR A 117 6.52 3.36 3.78
N GLU A 118 7.39 2.45 4.22
CA GLU A 118 8.77 2.82 4.59
C GLU A 118 9.58 3.32 3.39
N GLU A 119 9.42 2.67 2.23
CA GLU A 119 10.06 3.11 0.98
C GLU A 119 9.54 4.48 0.54
N LEU A 120 8.23 4.69 0.59
CA LEU A 120 7.59 5.96 0.28
C LEU A 120 8.08 7.08 1.19
N LYS A 121 8.14 6.84 2.51
CA LYS A 121 8.66 7.80 3.48
C LYS A 121 10.13 8.13 3.22
N ARG A 122 10.94 7.13 2.87
CA ARG A 122 12.35 7.34 2.49
C ARG A 122 12.45 8.24 1.27
N VAL A 123 11.71 7.94 0.20
CA VAL A 123 11.74 8.71 -1.04
C VAL A 123 11.27 10.15 -0.81
N LEU A 124 10.16 10.35 -0.11
CA LEU A 124 9.63 11.69 0.16
C LEU A 124 10.54 12.50 1.11
N GLY A 125 11.30 11.83 1.99
CA GLY A 125 12.25 12.49 2.90
C GLY A 125 13.43 13.16 2.21
N ASP A 126 13.69 12.85 0.94
CA ASP A 126 14.74 13.48 0.14
C ASP A 126 14.31 14.83 -0.47
N PHE A 127 13.03 15.22 -0.31
CA PHE A 127 12.45 16.42 -0.90
C PHE A 127 11.81 17.32 0.16
N ASN A 128 11.67 18.62 -0.13
CA ASN A 128 11.06 19.55 0.82
C ASN A 128 9.53 19.43 0.86
N ASN A 129 8.92 19.03 -0.26
CA ASN A 129 7.49 18.84 -0.39
C ASN A 129 7.14 17.83 -1.50
N ILE A 130 5.88 17.42 -1.54
CA ILE A 130 5.35 16.41 -2.45
C ILE A 130 5.39 16.87 -3.92
N ASP A 131 5.21 18.16 -4.18
CA ASP A 131 5.22 18.70 -5.54
C ASP A 131 6.62 18.63 -6.14
N GLU A 132 7.64 19.00 -5.36
CA GLU A 132 9.06 18.87 -5.73
C GLU A 132 9.43 17.40 -6.01
N ALA A 133 9.00 16.48 -5.13
CA ALA A 133 9.21 15.05 -5.33
C ALA A 133 8.54 14.56 -6.62
N CYS A 134 7.29 14.98 -6.87
CA CYS A 134 6.54 14.60 -8.06
C CYS A 134 7.23 15.08 -9.35
N ASP A 135 7.61 16.35 -9.42
CA ASP A 135 8.28 16.93 -10.58
C ASP A 135 9.60 16.22 -10.84
N TYR A 136 10.43 16.05 -9.81
CA TYR A 136 11.70 15.34 -9.94
C TYR A 136 11.50 13.92 -10.48
N LEU A 137 10.59 13.15 -9.88
CA LEU A 137 10.34 11.77 -10.29
C LEU A 137 9.79 11.73 -11.72
N TYR A 138 8.87 12.62 -12.08
CA TYR A 138 8.28 12.65 -13.40
C TYR A 138 9.33 12.85 -14.52
N TYR A 139 10.34 13.69 -14.29
CA TYR A 139 11.39 13.98 -15.29
C TYR A 139 12.60 13.03 -15.24
N HIS A 140 12.88 12.37 -14.10
CA HIS A 140 14.13 11.63 -13.91
C HIS A 140 13.99 10.11 -13.80
N THR A 141 12.78 9.55 -13.94
CA THR A 141 12.57 8.09 -13.81
C THR A 141 12.52 7.35 -15.16
N GLY A 142 12.68 8.04 -16.30
CA GLY A 142 12.66 7.44 -17.63
C GLY A 142 13.70 6.33 -17.84
N ASP A 143 14.93 6.53 -17.35
CA ASP A 143 16.00 5.52 -17.43
C ASP A 143 15.66 4.28 -16.58
N MET A 144 15.14 4.48 -15.38
CA MET A 144 14.75 3.38 -14.51
C MET A 144 13.63 2.53 -15.13
N LEU A 145 12.64 3.19 -15.75
CA LEU A 145 11.56 2.50 -16.44
C LEU A 145 12.05 1.75 -17.69
N SER A 146 12.96 2.36 -18.46
CA SER A 146 13.59 1.75 -19.63
C SER A 146 14.37 0.49 -19.27
N ASN A 147 15.16 0.56 -18.19
CA ASN A 147 15.92 -0.58 -17.67
C ASN A 147 14.98 -1.70 -17.22
N PHE A 148 13.94 -1.38 -16.45
CA PHE A 148 12.96 -2.36 -16.02
C PHE A 148 12.24 -3.04 -17.19
N ILE A 149 11.80 -2.27 -18.20
CA ILE A 149 11.14 -2.82 -19.39
C ILE A 149 12.09 -3.76 -20.15
N THR A 150 13.37 -3.40 -20.23
CA THR A 150 14.40 -4.23 -20.88
C THR A 150 14.60 -5.54 -20.13
N ASP A 151 14.72 -5.49 -18.80
CA ASP A 151 14.87 -6.68 -17.96
C ASP A 151 13.62 -7.56 -17.99
N LEU A 152 12.42 -6.96 -17.98
CA LEU A 152 11.15 -7.65 -18.12
C LEU A 152 11.08 -8.39 -19.46
N LEU A 153 11.43 -7.74 -20.57
CA LEU A 153 11.46 -8.36 -21.90
C LEU A 153 12.46 -9.52 -21.96
N ALA A 154 13.65 -9.35 -21.37
CA ALA A 154 14.65 -10.41 -21.29
C ALA A 154 14.13 -11.61 -20.49
N TYR A 155 13.48 -11.37 -19.35
CA TYR A 155 12.85 -12.42 -18.54
C TYR A 155 11.76 -13.17 -19.32
N ILE A 156 10.88 -12.44 -20.01
CA ILE A 156 9.81 -13.03 -20.83
C ILE A 156 10.40 -13.91 -21.93
N LYS A 157 11.38 -13.39 -22.68
CA LYS A 157 12.01 -14.11 -23.80
C LYS A 157 12.74 -15.37 -23.33
N ALA A 158 13.30 -15.37 -22.12
CA ALA A 158 14.02 -16.51 -21.57
C ALA A 158 13.12 -17.60 -20.98
N TYR A 159 12.00 -17.23 -20.35
CA TYR A 159 11.22 -18.15 -19.50
C TYR A 159 9.75 -18.32 -19.88
N ALA A 160 9.15 -17.41 -20.65
CA ALA A 160 7.73 -17.49 -20.97
C ALA A 160 7.46 -18.47 -22.12
N PRO A 161 6.57 -19.48 -21.94
CA PRO A 161 6.14 -20.33 -23.02
C PRO A 161 5.32 -19.55 -24.05
N GLU A 162 5.35 -19.99 -25.31
CA GLU A 162 4.73 -19.29 -26.46
C GLU A 162 3.26 -18.90 -26.23
N ARG A 163 2.50 -19.75 -25.52
CA ARG A 163 1.09 -19.47 -25.16
C ARG A 163 0.92 -18.18 -24.35
N LEU A 164 1.88 -17.83 -23.49
CA LEU A 164 1.83 -16.61 -22.67
C LEU A 164 2.28 -15.40 -23.46
N LEU A 165 3.19 -15.56 -24.42
CA LEU A 165 3.66 -14.46 -25.27
C LEU A 165 2.50 -13.77 -26.00
N ARG A 166 1.46 -14.53 -26.36
CA ARG A 166 0.24 -14.00 -27.03
C ARG A 166 -0.61 -13.10 -26.13
N LEU A 167 -0.46 -13.21 -24.81
CA LEU A 167 -1.17 -12.39 -23.84
C LEU A 167 -0.41 -11.11 -23.52
N ILE A 168 0.90 -11.06 -23.79
CA ILE A 168 1.76 -9.95 -23.41
C ILE A 168 1.84 -8.94 -24.56
N PRO A 169 1.71 -7.62 -24.29
CA PRO A 169 1.84 -6.59 -25.32
C PRO A 169 3.33 -6.37 -25.69
N MET A 170 3.96 -7.37 -26.31
CA MET A 170 5.40 -7.38 -26.61
C MET A 170 5.84 -6.17 -27.43
N ALA A 171 5.13 -5.88 -28.53
CA ALA A 171 5.46 -4.75 -29.41
C ALA A 171 5.39 -3.40 -28.68
N TYR A 172 4.49 -3.26 -27.70
CA TYR A 172 4.40 -2.06 -26.87
C TYR A 172 5.68 -1.88 -26.05
N PHE A 173 6.11 -2.92 -25.34
CA PHE A 173 7.32 -2.85 -24.51
C PHE A 173 8.59 -2.64 -25.35
N GLU A 174 8.70 -3.31 -26.50
CA GLU A 174 9.82 -3.13 -27.42
C GLU A 174 9.93 -1.66 -27.91
N SER A 175 8.78 -0.99 -28.13
CA SER A 175 8.76 0.44 -28.47
C SER A 175 9.10 1.38 -27.30
N LYS A 176 9.13 0.88 -26.06
CA LYS A 176 9.34 1.66 -24.84
C LYS A 176 10.63 1.26 -24.10
N GLN A 177 11.57 0.58 -24.77
CA GLN A 177 12.89 0.27 -24.20
C GLN A 177 13.80 1.50 -24.09
N THR A 178 13.44 2.61 -24.72
CA THR A 178 14.13 3.89 -24.59
C THR A 178 13.11 4.97 -24.34
N ILE A 179 13.14 5.55 -23.15
CA ILE A 179 12.21 6.58 -22.71
C ILE A 179 13.01 7.85 -22.39
N ILE A 180 12.80 8.89 -23.20
CA ILE A 180 13.44 10.20 -23.00
C ILE A 180 12.54 11.09 -22.13
N THR A 181 11.23 11.10 -22.42
CA THR A 181 10.20 11.78 -21.62
C THR A 181 8.91 10.97 -21.69
N LEU A 182 8.04 11.11 -20.69
CA LEU A 182 6.73 10.46 -20.64
C LEU A 182 5.66 11.52 -20.36
N SER A 183 4.51 11.40 -21.02
CA SER A 183 3.30 12.06 -20.56
C SER A 183 2.70 11.32 -19.35
N PHE A 184 1.85 11.98 -18.56
CA PHE A 184 1.08 11.31 -17.50
C PHE A 184 0.24 10.14 -18.03
N VAL A 185 -0.30 10.26 -19.25
CA VAL A 185 -1.07 9.19 -19.90
C VAL A 185 -0.16 7.99 -20.21
N ASP A 186 1.07 8.24 -20.69
CA ASP A 186 2.05 7.18 -20.89
C ASP A 186 2.42 6.49 -19.59
N TRP A 187 2.59 7.23 -18.48
CA TRP A 187 2.85 6.66 -17.15
C TRP A 187 1.79 5.64 -16.75
N VAL A 188 0.52 6.05 -16.83
CA VAL A 188 -0.61 5.18 -16.48
C VAL A 188 -0.65 3.95 -17.40
N GLN A 189 -0.44 4.12 -18.70
CA GLN A 189 -0.49 3.01 -19.65
C GLN A 189 0.67 2.02 -19.45
N ILE A 190 1.90 2.50 -19.24
CA ILE A 190 3.06 1.65 -19.00
C ILE A 190 2.85 0.82 -17.74
N PHE A 191 2.44 1.43 -16.62
CA PHE A 191 2.23 0.72 -15.37
C PHE A 191 1.11 -0.31 -15.43
N ASN A 192 0.01 0.01 -16.13
CA ASN A 192 -1.06 -0.96 -16.35
C ASN A 192 -0.57 -2.17 -17.16
N ASN A 193 0.20 -1.93 -18.23
CA ASN A 193 0.78 -3.00 -19.04
C ASN A 193 1.79 -3.84 -18.25
N ILE A 194 2.65 -3.21 -17.44
CA ILE A 194 3.59 -3.91 -16.56
C ILE A 194 2.82 -4.79 -15.56
N ARG A 195 1.88 -4.21 -14.81
CA ARG A 195 1.10 -4.93 -13.79
C ARG A 195 0.31 -6.08 -14.38
N PHE A 196 -0.28 -5.87 -15.56
CA PHE A 196 -0.95 -6.94 -16.31
C PHE A 196 0.02 -8.06 -16.69
N THR A 197 1.18 -7.71 -17.23
CA THR A 197 2.20 -8.68 -17.67
C THR A 197 2.73 -9.51 -16.51
N LEU A 198 3.05 -8.88 -15.37
CA LEU A 198 3.55 -9.56 -14.17
C LEU A 198 2.56 -10.61 -13.63
N LYS A 199 1.25 -10.43 -13.82
CA LYS A 199 0.25 -11.45 -13.45
C LYS A 199 0.39 -12.76 -14.22
N TYR A 200 0.87 -12.72 -15.47
CA TYR A 200 1.01 -13.91 -16.31
C TYR A 200 2.38 -14.57 -16.20
N VAL A 201 3.43 -13.76 -15.99
CA VAL A 201 4.81 -14.25 -15.97
C VAL A 201 5.33 -14.54 -14.56
N GLY A 202 4.45 -14.42 -13.57
CA GLY A 202 4.77 -14.67 -12.17
C GLY A 202 5.40 -16.03 -11.94
N ASN A 203 6.54 -16.05 -11.25
CA ASN A 203 7.21 -17.25 -10.75
C ASN A 203 7.63 -18.29 -11.82
N LEU A 204 7.81 -17.90 -13.10
CA LEU A 204 8.33 -18.83 -14.13
C LEU A 204 9.76 -19.30 -13.84
N GLU A 205 10.60 -18.36 -13.40
CA GLU A 205 11.88 -18.62 -12.73
C GLU A 205 11.94 -17.74 -11.49
N ARG A 206 12.04 -18.38 -10.31
CA ARG A 206 11.80 -17.72 -9.02
C ARG A 206 12.84 -16.66 -8.69
N THR A 207 14.11 -16.95 -8.94
CA THR A 207 15.23 -16.08 -8.51
C THR A 207 15.26 -14.79 -9.32
N LYS A 208 15.13 -14.90 -10.65
CA LYS A 208 15.07 -13.78 -11.59
C LYS A 208 13.78 -13.00 -11.44
N TYR A 209 12.66 -13.67 -11.16
CA TYR A 209 11.40 -12.98 -10.86
C TYR A 209 11.51 -12.14 -9.58
N GLN A 210 12.16 -12.65 -8.53
CA GLN A 210 12.37 -11.88 -7.31
C GLN A 210 13.19 -10.60 -7.56
N ALA A 211 14.30 -10.71 -8.30
CA ALA A 211 15.10 -9.54 -8.69
C ALA A 211 14.30 -8.52 -9.52
N LEU A 212 13.46 -8.99 -10.44
CA LEU A 212 12.56 -8.14 -11.21
C LEU A 212 11.52 -7.44 -10.31
N MET A 213 10.97 -8.16 -9.34
CA MET A 213 9.99 -7.61 -8.39
C MET A 213 10.59 -6.57 -7.45
N GLU A 214 11.86 -6.69 -7.07
CA GLU A 214 12.56 -5.65 -6.30
C GLU A 214 12.63 -4.33 -7.07
N GLN A 215 12.97 -4.37 -8.36
CA GLN A 215 12.94 -3.18 -9.22
C GLN A 215 11.52 -2.63 -9.38
N TYR A 216 10.54 -3.51 -9.61
CA TYR A 216 9.14 -3.12 -9.78
C TYR A 216 8.59 -2.39 -8.54
N ARG A 217 8.90 -2.86 -7.33
CA ARG A 217 8.41 -2.23 -6.08
C ARG A 217 8.84 -0.77 -5.97
N LYS A 218 10.09 -0.46 -6.33
CA LYS A 218 10.59 0.92 -6.33
C LYS A 218 9.86 1.78 -7.37
N LEU A 219 9.64 1.23 -8.56
CA LEU A 219 8.86 1.88 -9.61
C LEU A 219 7.40 2.10 -9.20
N GLU A 220 6.78 1.16 -8.49
CA GLU A 220 5.40 1.28 -8.00
C GLU A 220 5.25 2.43 -6.99
N VAL A 221 6.24 2.67 -6.13
CA VAL A 221 6.28 3.83 -5.23
C VAL A 221 6.34 5.14 -6.03
N TYR A 222 7.21 5.22 -7.05
CA TYR A 222 7.32 6.42 -7.88
C TYR A 222 6.03 6.71 -8.66
N TYR A 223 5.43 5.67 -9.23
CA TYR A 223 4.15 5.79 -9.90
C TYR A 223 3.05 6.26 -8.93
N PHE A 224 3.02 5.71 -7.71
CA PHE A 224 2.06 6.12 -6.69
C PHE A 224 2.20 7.60 -6.32
N ILE A 225 3.42 8.10 -6.15
CA ILE A 225 3.68 9.53 -5.91
C ILE A 225 3.13 10.35 -7.08
N ILE A 226 3.49 10.01 -8.32
CA ILE A 226 3.08 10.76 -9.52
C ILE A 226 1.55 10.81 -9.64
N ILE A 227 0.85 9.68 -9.55
CA ILE A 227 -0.61 9.66 -9.72
C ILE A 227 -1.34 10.38 -8.58
N THR A 228 -0.78 10.33 -7.37
CA THR A 228 -1.39 10.93 -6.19
C THR A 228 -1.20 12.43 -6.22
N SER A 229 0.00 12.92 -6.53
CA SER A 229 0.29 14.36 -6.63
C SER A 229 -0.37 15.03 -7.84
N HIS A 230 -0.37 14.39 -9.02
CA HIS A 230 -1.14 14.89 -10.18
C HIS A 230 -2.66 14.87 -9.96
N SER A 231 -3.12 14.23 -8.88
CA SER A 231 -4.52 14.18 -8.49
C SER A 231 -4.93 15.15 -7.40
N SER A 232 -3.98 15.80 -6.73
CA SER A 232 -4.19 16.68 -5.59
C SER A 232 -4.70 18.08 -5.95
N ASN A 233 -4.88 18.42 -7.23
CA ASN A 233 -5.53 19.68 -7.58
C ASN A 233 -7.03 19.55 -7.25
N PRO A 234 -7.56 20.27 -6.25
CA PRO A 234 -8.99 20.26 -5.99
C PRO A 234 -9.67 20.78 -7.25
N VAL A 235 -10.68 20.04 -7.70
CA VAL A 235 -11.69 20.61 -8.59
C VAL A 235 -12.29 21.76 -7.79
N VAL A 236 -11.84 22.99 -8.07
CA VAL A 236 -12.57 24.19 -7.67
C VAL A 236 -13.91 24.06 -8.35
N VAL A 237 -14.91 23.59 -7.61
CA VAL A 237 -16.29 23.71 -8.02
C VAL A 237 -16.59 25.21 -7.94
N GLU A 238 -16.32 25.92 -9.02
CA GLU A 238 -16.90 27.24 -9.24
C GLU A 238 -18.41 27.05 -9.27
N ASN A 239 -19.06 27.31 -8.12
CA ASN A 239 -20.49 27.52 -8.08
C ASN A 239 -20.78 28.76 -8.94
N LYS A 240 -21.28 28.53 -10.15
CA LYS A 240 -21.97 29.53 -10.96
C LYS A 240 -23.46 29.51 -10.66
#